data_AF-A0A0Q8AJ61-F1
#
_entry.id   AF-A0A0Q8AJ61-F1
#
_cell.length_a   1.000
_cell.length_b   1.000
_cell.length_c   1.000
_cell.angle_alpha   90.00
_cell.angle_beta   90.00
_cell.angle_gamma   90.00
#
_symmetry.space_group_name_H-M   'P 1'
#
loop_
_entity.id
_entity.type
_entity.pdbx_description
1 polymer ?
#
loop_
_entity_poly.entity_id
_entity_poly.type
_entity_poly.pdbx_seq_one_letter_code
_entity_poly.pdbx_strand_id
1 'polypeptide(L)'
;MNTIQKPAQKPALTYTGERYHPELLDEIRQEHIHRYLWALGLVGGLDVLDLACGEGFGSAMLAGVARRVVGIDVSDAAIRHAGARYQAQNLSFICADAVDLPLADRSVDVVVSFETVEHLADQAGMMSEIRRVLRPEGFLIMSSPNTAVYSQRQGHNNEFHVHELTGKDFENLLETQFPVRRLYGQRLSVASSILSCHDDTGGVASVFRDGDSVEQSSRAIPDTMYYLAVAAAHENCLPTLEGSFLVSASYDVYWKIRDEAMSLRAEIGRQSEEAKRLSAEKDRLATETELLTAEKDRLAEEANHLRAARDALAADIPALEDMLRLAGEYLANGAGEEREPSPLFDSDYYLASNPDVAESGMDPLVHYLLFGRKEGRLPTRPACVETNQGQTRKMHENSGK
;
A
#
# COMPACT_ATOMS: atom_id res chain seq x y z
N MET A 1 2.52 46.74 11.92
CA MET A 1 2.57 45.43 11.25
C MET A 1 4.04 45.13 10.98
N ASN A 2 4.69 44.38 11.87
CA ASN A 2 6.08 43.96 11.69
C ASN A 2 6.09 42.62 10.94
N THR A 3 6.46 42.68 9.67
CA THR A 3 6.66 41.51 8.83
C THR A 3 7.95 40.82 9.28
N ILE A 4 7.82 39.69 9.96
CA ILE A 4 8.94 38.80 10.30
C ILE A 4 9.48 38.26 8.98
N GLN A 5 10.67 38.73 8.56
CA GLN A 5 11.41 38.15 7.45
C GLN A 5 11.78 36.70 7.82
N LYS A 6 11.31 35.74 7.02
CA LYS A 6 11.83 34.37 7.03
C LYS A 6 13.34 34.42 6.79
N PRO A 7 14.18 33.74 7.60
CA PRO A 7 15.60 33.64 7.32
C PRO A 7 15.80 32.97 5.95
N ALA A 8 16.74 33.50 5.17
CA ALA A 8 17.06 33.00 3.84
C ALA A 8 17.42 31.51 3.90
N GLN A 9 16.79 30.70 3.03
CA GLN A 9 17.17 29.30 2.82
C GLN A 9 18.63 29.24 2.37
N LYS A 10 19.50 28.73 3.23
CA LYS A 10 20.89 28.42 2.89
C LYS A 10 20.90 27.24 1.89
N PRO A 11 21.87 27.18 0.95
CA PRO A 11 21.90 26.15 -0.07
C PRO A 11 22.06 24.78 0.58
N ALA A 12 21.05 23.93 0.41
CA ALA A 12 21.06 22.55 0.88
C ALA A 12 22.02 21.72 0.01
N LEU A 13 22.86 20.91 0.65
CA LEU A 13 23.65 19.89 -0.05
C LEU A 13 22.70 18.78 -0.51
N THR A 14 22.93 18.24 -1.70
CA THR A 14 22.10 17.14 -2.23
C THR A 14 22.29 15.90 -1.36
N TYR A 15 21.20 15.37 -0.79
CA TYR A 15 21.20 14.15 0.01
C TYR A 15 21.42 12.92 -0.88
N THR A 16 22.45 12.12 -0.58
CA THR A 16 22.82 10.92 -1.34
C THR A 16 22.44 9.61 -0.64
N GLY A 17 21.77 9.66 0.52
CA GLY A 17 21.46 8.47 1.34
C GLY A 17 22.51 8.16 2.41
N GLU A 18 23.80 8.29 2.06
CA GLU A 18 24.94 7.91 2.92
C GLU A 18 25.41 9.00 3.89
N ARG A 19 25.34 10.27 3.45
CA ARG A 19 25.86 11.39 4.24
C ARG A 19 24.88 11.77 5.34
N TYR A 20 25.35 11.75 6.59
CA TYR A 20 24.58 12.27 7.71
C TYR A 20 24.33 13.78 7.55
N HIS A 21 23.05 14.17 7.53
CA HIS A 21 22.63 15.56 7.46
C HIS A 21 21.94 15.96 8.78
N PRO A 22 22.46 16.95 9.54
CA PRO A 22 21.94 17.29 10.88
C PRO A 22 20.47 17.74 10.94
N GLU A 23 19.90 18.08 9.78
CA GLU A 23 18.54 18.59 9.58
C GLU A 23 17.51 17.47 9.37
N LEU A 24 17.93 16.24 9.10
CA LEU A 24 17.05 15.07 9.06
C LEU A 24 16.73 14.64 10.50
N LEU A 25 15.44 14.63 10.85
CA LEU A 25 14.93 14.19 12.17
C LEU A 25 14.57 12.71 12.12
N ASP A 26 15.57 11.86 11.87
CA ASP A 26 15.40 10.41 11.75
C ASP A 26 16.13 9.63 12.87
N GLU A 27 16.00 8.31 12.82
CA GLU A 27 16.60 7.36 13.76
C GLU A 27 18.13 7.39 13.72
N ILE A 28 18.68 7.48 12.51
CA ILE A 28 20.13 7.59 12.23
C ILE A 28 20.71 8.81 12.94
N ARG A 29 19.96 9.92 12.99
CA ARG A 29 20.35 11.12 13.71
C ARG A 29 20.59 10.90 15.20
N GLN A 30 19.73 10.14 15.88
CA GLN A 30 19.88 9.91 17.32
C GLN A 30 21.14 9.10 17.60
N GLU A 31 21.38 8.05 16.82
CA GLU A 31 22.55 7.21 16.97
C GLU A 31 23.83 7.99 16.70
N HIS A 32 23.88 8.76 15.63
CA HIS A 32 25.05 9.56 15.28
C HIS A 32 25.34 10.68 16.30
N ILE A 33 24.31 11.43 16.74
CA ILE A 33 24.45 12.45 17.80
C ILE A 33 24.96 11.81 19.10
N HIS A 34 24.44 10.63 19.45
CA HIS A 34 24.84 9.96 20.68
C HIS A 34 26.34 9.64 20.70
N ARG A 35 26.95 9.23 19.58
CA ARG A 35 28.40 8.95 19.54
C ARG A 35 29.24 10.18 19.82
N TYR A 36 28.88 11.32 19.25
CA TYR A 36 29.57 12.59 19.54
C TYR A 36 29.37 13.02 20.99
N LEU A 37 28.13 12.98 21.51
CA LEU A 37 27.86 13.31 22.92
C LEU A 37 28.63 12.41 23.88
N TRP A 38 28.74 11.12 23.55
CA TRP A 38 29.51 10.16 24.31
C TRP A 38 31.01 10.48 24.26
N ALA A 39 31.55 10.80 23.08
CA ALA A 39 32.94 11.22 22.92
C ALA A 39 33.27 12.52 23.68
N LEU A 40 32.31 13.44 23.88
CA LEU A 40 32.53 14.66 24.70
C LEU A 40 33.05 14.34 26.11
N GLY A 41 32.71 13.16 26.67
CA GLY A 41 33.20 12.71 27.98
C GLY A 41 34.72 12.47 28.03
N LEU A 42 35.40 12.38 26.89
CA LEU A 42 36.83 12.04 26.80
C LEU A 42 37.71 13.13 26.20
N VAL A 43 37.13 14.09 25.48
CA VAL A 43 37.92 15.04 24.66
C VAL A 43 38.10 16.43 25.27
N GLY A 44 37.64 16.64 26.51
CA GLY A 44 37.73 17.93 27.20
C GLY A 44 39.18 18.44 27.30
N GLY A 45 39.45 19.63 26.77
CA GLY A 45 40.77 20.27 26.81
C GLY A 45 41.85 19.64 25.92
N LEU A 46 41.50 18.69 25.05
CA LEU A 46 42.42 18.00 24.16
C LEU A 46 42.50 18.63 22.76
N ASP A 47 43.57 18.34 22.01
CA ASP A 47 43.63 18.58 20.57
C ASP A 47 43.02 17.38 19.83
N VAL A 48 41.90 17.62 19.14
CA VAL A 48 41.07 16.59 18.50
C VAL A 48 41.19 16.69 16.98
N LEU A 49 41.39 15.55 16.34
CA LEU A 49 41.10 15.37 14.91
C LEU A 49 39.74 14.67 14.78
N ASP A 50 38.81 15.30 14.09
CA ASP A 50 37.56 14.69 13.64
C ASP A 50 37.73 14.25 12.18
N LEU A 51 37.99 12.97 11.97
CA LEU A 51 38.35 12.39 10.67
C LEU A 51 37.12 11.82 9.97
N ALA A 52 36.92 12.26 8.72
CA ALA A 52 35.66 12.15 7.95
C ALA A 52 34.49 12.86 8.65
N CYS A 53 34.73 14.13 8.96
CA CYS A 53 33.80 14.99 9.69
C CYS A 53 32.52 15.37 8.92
N GLY A 54 32.43 15.05 7.62
CA GLY A 54 31.31 15.39 6.77
C GLY A 54 31.03 16.90 6.74
N GLU A 55 29.81 17.28 7.11
CA GLU A 55 29.37 18.68 7.13
C GLU A 55 29.80 19.43 8.40
N GLY A 56 30.57 18.80 9.30
CA GLY A 56 31.25 19.44 10.44
C GLY A 56 30.41 19.69 11.69
N PHE A 57 29.18 19.15 11.76
CA PHE A 57 28.34 19.25 12.96
C PHE A 57 28.99 18.60 14.18
N GLY A 58 29.55 17.39 14.00
CA GLY A 58 30.29 16.68 15.04
C GLY A 58 31.51 17.46 15.53
N SER A 59 32.31 17.97 14.59
CA SER A 59 33.46 18.82 14.90
C SER A 59 33.07 20.05 15.71
N ALA A 60 31.93 20.67 15.38
CA ALA A 60 31.40 21.82 16.12
C ALA A 60 30.98 21.45 17.56
N MET A 61 30.42 20.25 17.78
CA MET A 61 30.13 19.76 19.12
C MET A 61 31.41 19.51 19.92
N LEU A 62 32.38 18.83 19.33
CA LEU A 62 33.67 18.54 19.96
C LEU A 62 34.39 19.85 20.36
N ALA A 63 34.32 20.88 19.51
CA ALA A 63 34.92 22.19 19.75
C ALA A 63 34.33 22.91 20.98
N GLY A 64 33.15 22.53 21.45
CA GLY A 64 32.54 23.09 22.66
C GLY A 64 33.30 22.75 23.95
N VAL A 65 34.10 21.68 23.96
CA VAL A 65 34.86 21.24 25.15
C VAL A 65 36.36 21.02 24.87
N ALA A 66 36.75 20.78 23.62
CA ALA A 66 38.13 20.55 23.21
C ALA A 66 38.97 21.83 23.20
N ARG A 67 40.30 21.69 23.38
CA ARG A 67 41.25 22.81 23.23
C ARG A 67 41.33 23.27 21.77
N ARG A 68 41.37 22.32 20.85
CA ARG A 68 41.37 22.55 19.40
C ARG A 68 40.72 21.39 18.68
N VAL A 69 40.00 21.66 17.59
CA VAL A 69 39.43 20.66 16.69
C VAL A 69 39.86 20.95 15.26
N VAL A 70 40.33 19.91 14.57
CA VAL A 70 40.52 19.91 13.12
C VAL A 70 39.55 18.90 12.52
N GLY A 71 38.58 19.35 11.72
CA GLY A 71 37.72 18.48 10.94
C GLY A 71 38.34 18.20 9.57
N ILE A 72 38.46 16.94 9.18
CA ILE A 72 38.98 16.54 7.86
C ILE A 72 37.93 15.70 7.14
N ASP A 73 37.72 15.97 5.86
CA ASP A 73 36.85 15.17 4.98
C ASP A 73 37.36 15.25 3.53
N VAL A 74 37.13 14.20 2.75
CA VAL A 74 37.55 14.14 1.33
C VAL A 74 36.69 15.06 0.44
N SER A 75 35.48 15.40 0.89
CA SER A 75 34.53 16.20 0.12
C SER A 75 34.76 17.70 0.31
N ASP A 76 35.39 18.34 -0.68
CA ASP A 76 35.56 19.80 -0.71
C ASP A 76 34.24 20.57 -0.54
N ALA A 77 33.14 20.06 -1.10
CA ALA A 77 31.82 20.66 -0.93
C ALA A 77 31.34 20.61 0.54
N ALA A 78 31.57 19.49 1.24
CA ALA A 78 31.20 19.34 2.65
C ALA A 78 32.05 20.24 3.53
N ILE A 79 33.36 20.31 3.29
CA ILE A 79 34.29 21.20 4.01
C ILE A 79 33.93 22.68 3.81
N ARG A 80 33.62 23.09 2.57
CA ARG A 80 33.14 24.46 2.31
C ARG A 80 31.83 24.77 3.04
N HIS A 81 30.90 23.81 3.08
CA HIS A 81 29.66 23.96 3.85
C HIS A 81 29.95 24.07 5.35
N ALA A 82 30.79 23.18 5.89
CA ALA A 82 31.17 23.12 7.30
C ALA A 82 31.80 24.44 7.76
N GLY A 83 32.80 24.96 7.03
CA GLY A 83 33.46 26.23 7.35
C GLY A 83 32.55 27.45 7.24
N ALA A 84 31.54 27.42 6.36
CA ALA A 84 30.55 28.48 6.27
C ALA A 84 29.50 28.41 7.39
N ARG A 85 29.18 27.21 7.89
CA ARG A 85 28.12 26.98 8.87
C ARG A 85 28.61 27.04 10.31
N TYR A 86 29.77 26.47 10.59
CA TYR A 86 30.32 26.30 11.95
C TYR A 86 31.60 27.11 12.10
N GLN A 87 31.50 28.23 12.81
CA GLN A 87 32.63 29.13 13.07
C GLN A 87 32.93 29.16 14.56
N ALA A 88 34.13 28.75 14.93
CA ALA A 88 34.67 28.87 16.29
C ALA A 88 36.18 29.15 16.24
N GLN A 89 36.72 29.79 17.27
CA GLN A 89 38.14 30.19 17.31
C GLN A 89 39.10 28.99 17.35
N ASN A 90 38.63 27.86 17.87
CA ASN A 90 39.37 26.62 18.05
C ASN A 90 38.99 25.53 17.04
N LEU A 91 38.23 25.85 15.99
CA LEU A 91 37.75 24.91 14.98
C LEU A 91 38.26 25.29 13.58
N SER A 92 38.83 24.32 12.88
CA SER A 92 39.25 24.48 11.48
C SER A 92 38.88 23.25 10.66
N PHE A 93 38.62 23.44 9.37
CA PHE A 93 38.27 22.36 8.45
C PHE A 93 39.28 22.26 7.30
N ILE A 94 39.64 21.04 6.90
CA ILE A 94 40.61 20.77 5.83
C ILE A 94 40.06 19.70 4.90
N CYS A 95 40.10 19.95 3.58
CA CYS A 95 39.78 18.94 2.58
C CYS A 95 41.03 18.07 2.33
N ALA A 96 40.97 16.79 2.68
CA ALA A 96 42.06 15.85 2.48
C ALA A 96 41.57 14.40 2.51
N ASP A 97 42.38 13.50 1.97
CA ASP A 97 42.16 12.06 2.04
C ASP A 97 42.57 11.54 3.43
N ALA A 98 41.82 10.57 3.96
CA ALA A 98 42.11 9.94 5.24
C ALA A 98 43.42 9.12 5.25
N VAL A 99 43.94 8.77 4.05
CA VAL A 99 45.22 8.05 3.90
C VAL A 99 46.42 8.96 3.62
N ASP A 100 46.23 10.28 3.54
CA ASP A 100 47.30 11.28 3.39
C ASP A 100 46.93 12.57 4.13
N LEU A 101 47.10 12.55 5.47
CA LEU A 101 46.66 13.64 6.33
C LEU A 101 47.66 14.81 6.31
N PRO A 102 47.22 16.04 6.01
CA PRO A 102 48.07 17.24 6.00
C PRO A 102 48.34 17.77 7.42
N LEU A 103 48.65 16.87 8.35
CA LEU A 103 48.97 17.14 9.74
C LEU A 103 50.38 16.64 10.06
N ALA A 104 51.06 17.34 10.97
CA ALA A 104 52.36 16.90 11.46
C ALA A 104 52.23 15.61 12.30
N ASP A 105 53.30 14.84 12.35
CA ASP A 105 53.40 13.68 13.24
C ASP A 105 53.14 14.09 14.69
N ARG A 106 52.43 13.23 15.44
CA ARG A 106 52.22 13.39 16.88
C ARG A 106 51.64 14.76 17.26
N SER A 107 50.71 15.26 16.45
CA SER A 107 50.16 16.61 16.57
C SER A 107 48.82 16.68 17.29
N VAL A 108 48.11 15.55 17.48
CA VAL A 108 46.81 15.49 18.16
C VAL A 108 46.80 14.50 19.32
N ASP A 109 45.97 14.78 20.32
CA ASP A 109 45.77 13.92 21.50
C ASP A 109 44.77 12.80 21.20
N VAL A 110 43.76 13.07 20.37
CA VAL A 110 42.69 12.12 20.08
C VAL A 110 42.23 12.24 18.63
N VAL A 111 41.94 11.09 18.02
CA VAL A 111 41.25 11.02 16.74
C VAL A 111 39.85 10.46 16.99
N VAL A 112 38.84 11.13 16.46
CA VAL A 112 37.45 10.68 16.42
C VAL A 112 37.11 10.39 14.96
N SER A 113 36.52 9.24 14.67
CA SER A 113 36.05 8.90 13.32
C SER A 113 34.84 7.98 13.38
N PHE A 114 33.70 8.42 12.86
CA PHE A 114 32.45 7.65 12.93
C PHE A 114 31.92 7.35 11.54
N GLU A 115 31.67 6.07 11.23
CA GLU A 115 31.06 5.60 9.96
C GLU A 115 31.85 6.04 8.73
N THR A 116 33.03 5.48 8.53
CA THR A 116 33.98 5.94 7.51
C THR A 116 34.88 4.83 7.01
N VAL A 117 35.42 4.03 7.93
CA VAL A 117 36.45 3.03 7.63
C VAL A 117 35.96 1.95 6.66
N GLU A 118 34.67 1.63 6.70
CA GLU A 118 33.95 0.70 5.84
C GLU A 118 33.89 1.13 4.36
N HIS A 119 34.04 2.42 4.09
CA HIS A 119 34.02 2.99 2.73
C HIS A 119 35.41 3.09 2.09
N LEU A 120 36.48 2.93 2.89
CA LEU A 120 37.84 3.09 2.41
C LEU A 120 38.38 1.79 1.82
N ALA A 121 38.88 1.86 0.58
CA ALA A 121 39.60 0.75 -0.04
C ALA A 121 40.93 0.46 0.67
N ASP A 122 41.58 1.48 1.23
CA ASP A 122 42.83 1.35 2.00
C ASP A 122 42.62 1.66 3.49
N GLN A 123 41.96 0.73 4.18
CA GLN A 123 41.72 0.81 5.62
C GLN A 123 43.04 0.82 6.42
N ALA A 124 44.05 0.07 5.95
CA ALA A 124 45.36 0.01 6.61
C ALA A 124 46.13 1.34 6.52
N GLY A 125 46.03 2.02 5.38
CA GLY A 125 46.56 3.37 5.17
C GLY A 125 45.96 4.38 6.16
N MET A 126 44.63 4.40 6.28
CA MET A 126 43.95 5.25 7.27
C MET A 126 44.43 4.97 8.69
N MET A 127 44.48 3.69 9.10
CA MET A 127 44.95 3.32 10.44
C MET A 127 46.40 3.73 10.70
N SER A 128 47.26 3.68 9.67
CA SER A 128 48.65 4.11 9.74
C SER A 128 48.76 5.64 9.89
N GLU A 129 47.96 6.41 9.17
CA GLU A 129 47.90 7.87 9.29
C GLU A 129 47.36 8.32 10.64
N ILE A 130 46.30 7.68 11.14
CA ILE A 130 45.79 7.90 12.50
C ILE A 130 46.92 7.68 13.52
N ARG A 131 47.66 6.57 13.40
CA ARG A 131 48.77 6.26 14.31
C ARG A 131 49.91 7.29 14.22
N ARG A 132 50.19 7.82 13.03
CA ARG A 132 51.23 8.83 12.77
C ARG A 132 50.89 10.17 13.42
N VAL A 133 49.65 10.65 13.26
CA VAL A 133 49.24 11.97 13.77
C VAL A 133 48.97 11.96 15.28
N LEU A 134 48.61 10.81 15.87
CA LEU A 134 48.44 10.67 17.30
C LEU A 134 49.75 10.82 18.08
N ARG A 135 49.69 11.59 19.17
CA ARG A 135 50.75 11.64 20.18
C ARG A 135 50.97 10.26 20.81
N PRO A 136 52.15 10.01 21.41
CA PRO A 136 52.42 8.72 22.06
C PRO A 136 51.39 8.32 23.13
N GLU A 137 50.83 9.30 23.83
CA GLU A 137 49.77 9.08 24.84
C GLU A 137 48.35 9.27 24.29
N GLY A 138 48.23 9.45 22.97
CA GLY A 138 46.94 9.67 22.32
C GLY A 138 46.16 8.38 22.11
N PHE A 139 44.86 8.54 21.89
CA PHE A 139 43.93 7.43 21.69
C PHE A 139 42.97 7.71 20.52
N LEU A 140 42.35 6.65 20.02
CA LEU A 140 41.37 6.64 18.94
C LEU A 140 39.98 6.36 19.53
N ILE A 141 38.98 7.11 19.06
CA ILE A 141 37.56 6.77 19.19
C ILE A 141 37.03 6.52 17.77
N MET A 142 36.52 5.31 17.50
CA MET A 142 36.07 4.94 16.17
C MET A 142 34.72 4.22 16.21
N SER A 143 33.90 4.33 15.16
CA SER A 143 32.75 3.44 14.94
C SER A 143 32.73 2.84 13.55
N SER A 144 32.09 1.67 13.45
CA SER A 144 31.79 0.98 12.20
C SER A 144 30.41 0.30 12.31
N PRO A 145 29.61 0.29 11.24
CA PRO A 145 28.35 -0.45 11.23
C PRO A 145 28.62 -1.96 11.35
N ASN A 146 27.72 -2.67 12.03
CA ASN A 146 27.73 -4.12 12.08
C ASN A 146 26.98 -4.68 10.87
N THR A 147 27.73 -4.95 9.80
CA THR A 147 27.15 -5.28 8.50
C THR A 147 26.30 -6.55 8.51
N ALA A 148 26.59 -7.50 9.42
CA ALA A 148 25.78 -8.71 9.60
C ALA A 148 24.32 -8.40 10.02
N VAL A 149 24.09 -7.33 10.78
CA VAL A 149 22.74 -6.91 11.22
C VAL A 149 22.20 -5.82 10.30
N TYR A 150 23.05 -4.90 9.86
CA TYR A 150 22.68 -3.76 9.01
C TYR A 150 22.12 -4.21 7.65
N SER A 151 22.86 -5.05 6.91
CA SER A 151 22.45 -5.53 5.57
C SER A 151 21.20 -6.43 5.63
N GLN A 152 21.05 -7.22 6.70
CA GLN A 152 19.87 -8.09 6.89
C GLN A 152 18.59 -7.31 7.17
N ARG A 153 18.66 -6.19 7.89
CA ARG A 153 17.48 -5.38 8.24
C ARG A 153 17.06 -4.39 7.16
N GLN A 154 18.01 -3.86 6.36
CA GLN A 154 17.74 -2.88 5.32
C GLN A 154 17.28 -3.50 3.98
N GLY A 155 17.49 -4.81 3.78
CA GLY A 155 17.04 -5.52 2.56
C GLY A 155 17.68 -5.04 1.26
N HIS A 156 18.74 -4.23 1.34
CA HIS A 156 19.44 -3.65 0.20
C HIS A 156 20.95 -3.91 0.32
N ASN A 157 21.56 -4.33 -0.78
CA ASN A 157 23.01 -4.33 -0.98
C ASN A 157 23.44 -2.89 -1.24
N ASN A 158 24.19 -2.27 -0.34
CA ASN A 158 24.64 -0.90 -0.52
C ASN A 158 25.91 -0.86 -1.37
N GLU A 159 25.88 -0.23 -2.55
CA GLU A 159 26.98 -0.24 -3.53
C GLU A 159 28.25 0.49 -3.03
N PHE A 160 28.16 1.24 -1.93
CA PHE A 160 29.26 1.99 -1.32
C PHE A 160 29.95 1.29 -0.14
N HIS A 161 29.49 0.09 0.23
CA HIS A 161 30.16 -0.76 1.25
C HIS A 161 31.17 -1.67 0.54
N VAL A 162 32.39 -1.17 0.32
CA VAL A 162 33.47 -1.95 -0.34
C VAL A 162 33.95 -3.10 0.55
N HIS A 163 33.86 -2.94 1.88
CA HIS A 163 34.21 -3.97 2.87
C HIS A 163 33.18 -4.05 4.00
N GLU A 164 32.35 -5.08 3.98
CA GLU A 164 31.42 -5.40 5.07
C GLU A 164 32.20 -5.95 6.28
N LEU A 165 32.49 -5.11 7.28
CA LEU A 165 33.20 -5.54 8.48
C LEU A 165 32.27 -6.27 9.45
N THR A 166 32.62 -7.50 9.84
CA THR A 166 32.06 -8.12 11.04
C THR A 166 32.68 -7.51 12.30
N GLY A 167 32.12 -7.76 13.48
CA GLY A 167 32.75 -7.33 14.74
C GLY A 167 34.19 -7.84 14.89
N LYS A 168 34.49 -9.04 14.38
CA LYS A 168 35.84 -9.59 14.43
C LYS A 168 36.79 -8.90 13.45
N ASP A 169 36.31 -8.51 12.27
CA ASP A 169 37.13 -7.78 11.29
C ASP A 169 37.47 -6.38 11.80
N PHE A 170 36.50 -5.70 12.41
CA PHE A 170 36.71 -4.40 13.05
C PHE A 170 37.75 -4.49 14.18
N GLU A 171 37.67 -5.52 15.03
CA GLU A 171 38.69 -5.78 16.04
C GLU A 171 40.08 -6.02 15.47
N ASN A 172 40.20 -6.86 14.44
CA ASN A 172 41.48 -7.20 13.81
C ASN A 172 42.13 -5.96 13.17
N LEU A 173 41.31 -5.09 12.56
CA LEU A 173 41.76 -3.83 11.98
C LEU A 173 42.38 -2.91 13.04
N LEU A 174 41.73 -2.79 14.19
CA LEU A 174 42.23 -1.99 15.33
C LEU A 174 43.51 -2.57 15.90
N GLU A 175 43.55 -3.90 16.14
CA GLU A 175 44.65 -4.59 16.83
C GLU A 175 46.03 -4.37 16.19
N THR A 176 46.06 -4.17 14.86
CA THR A 176 47.29 -3.96 14.09
C THR A 176 48.07 -2.71 14.54
N GLN A 177 47.36 -1.62 14.88
CA GLN A 177 47.98 -0.34 15.30
C GLN A 177 47.70 0.01 16.77
N PHE A 178 46.62 -0.54 17.33
CA PHE A 178 46.10 -0.27 18.66
C PHE A 178 45.76 -1.58 19.37
N PRO A 179 46.76 -2.28 19.93
CA PRO A 179 46.54 -3.59 20.57
C PRO A 179 45.67 -3.49 21.83
N VAL A 180 45.59 -2.32 22.46
CA VAL A 180 44.75 -2.09 23.63
C VAL A 180 43.46 -1.40 23.20
N ARG A 181 42.32 -2.01 23.47
CA ARG A 181 41.00 -1.51 23.04
C ARG A 181 39.88 -1.90 24.00
N ARG A 182 38.84 -1.08 24.04
CA ARG A 182 37.52 -1.40 24.60
C ARG A 182 36.47 -1.26 23.51
N LEU A 183 35.60 -2.25 23.42
CA LEU A 183 34.52 -2.28 22.44
C LEU A 183 33.19 -2.00 23.12
N TYR A 184 32.35 -1.27 22.39
CA TYR A 184 30.99 -0.96 22.79
C TYR A 184 30.05 -1.27 21.63
N GLY A 185 28.85 -1.73 21.95
CA GLY A 185 27.77 -1.90 21.00
C GLY A 185 26.77 -0.77 21.13
N GLN A 186 26.35 -0.22 19.99
CA GLN A 186 25.26 0.73 19.93
C GLN A 186 24.04 0.15 19.21
N ARG A 187 22.86 0.47 19.75
CA ARG A 187 21.57 0.14 19.13
C ARG A 187 20.50 1.15 19.54
N LEU A 188 19.68 1.60 18.58
CA LEU A 188 18.44 2.32 18.86
C LEU A 188 17.31 1.35 19.27
N SER A 189 16.61 1.68 20.36
CA SER A 189 15.41 0.99 20.84
C SER A 189 14.36 2.02 21.29
N VAL A 190 14.03 2.08 22.59
CA VAL A 190 13.33 3.24 23.18
C VAL A 190 14.26 4.46 23.26
N ALA A 191 15.56 4.20 23.48
CA ALA A 191 16.63 5.18 23.51
C ALA A 191 17.81 4.66 22.68
N SER A 192 18.67 5.56 22.19
CA SER A 192 19.97 5.13 21.66
C SER A 192 20.82 4.70 22.84
N SER A 193 21.33 3.48 22.81
CA SER A 193 22.09 2.89 23.91
C SER A 193 23.50 2.55 23.41
N ILE A 194 24.54 2.90 24.17
CA ILE A 194 25.94 2.50 23.95
C ILE A 194 26.38 1.73 25.19
N LEU A 195 26.63 0.43 25.08
CA LEU A 195 26.99 -0.43 26.21
C LEU A 195 28.26 -1.22 25.88
N SER A 196 29.05 -1.54 26.90
CA SER A 196 30.28 -2.32 26.73
C SER A 196 29.98 -3.70 26.15
N CYS A 197 30.88 -4.18 25.29
CA CYS A 197 30.84 -5.55 24.78
C CYS A 197 31.46 -6.56 25.75
N HIS A 198 32.20 -6.08 26.76
CA HIS A 198 32.97 -6.89 27.69
C HIS A 198 32.64 -6.53 29.16
N ASP A 199 32.91 -7.48 30.07
CA ASP A 199 32.60 -7.39 31.51
C ASP A 199 33.58 -6.49 32.30
N ASP A 200 34.34 -5.65 31.60
CA ASP A 200 35.50 -4.90 32.09
C ASP A 200 35.18 -3.43 32.44
N THR A 201 33.98 -2.95 32.13
CA THR A 201 33.53 -1.60 32.52
C THR A 201 32.43 -1.71 33.59
N GLY A 202 32.76 -1.32 34.83
CA GLY A 202 31.89 -1.44 36.00
C GLY A 202 30.67 -0.49 36.03
N GLY A 203 29.99 -0.23 34.92
CA GLY A 203 29.05 0.89 34.80
C GLY A 203 27.56 0.56 34.75
N VAL A 204 27.11 -0.46 34.01
CA VAL A 204 25.67 -0.71 33.80
C VAL A 204 25.39 -2.21 33.66
N ALA A 205 24.67 -2.80 34.62
CA ALA A 205 24.15 -4.15 34.47
C ALA A 205 23.02 -4.16 33.45
N SER A 206 23.17 -4.91 32.37
CA SER A 206 22.08 -5.15 31.43
C SER A 206 21.35 -6.43 31.82
N VAL A 207 20.03 -6.37 31.94
CA VAL A 207 19.18 -7.54 32.17
C VAL A 207 18.33 -7.73 30.93
N PHE A 208 18.66 -8.75 30.16
CA PHE A 208 17.90 -9.17 28.98
C PHE A 208 16.92 -10.25 29.39
N ARG A 209 15.65 -10.10 29.00
CA ARG A 209 14.64 -11.13 29.18
C ARG A 209 14.06 -11.49 27.82
N ASP A 210 14.19 -12.76 27.45
CA ASP A 210 13.53 -13.32 26.26
C ASP A 210 12.64 -14.48 26.69
N GLY A 211 11.32 -14.29 26.58
CA GLY A 211 10.33 -15.18 27.17
C GLY A 211 10.52 -15.37 28.68
N ASP A 212 10.80 -16.61 29.09
CA ASP A 212 11.05 -16.98 30.49
C ASP A 212 12.55 -17.00 30.85
N SER A 213 13.43 -16.82 29.87
CA SER A 213 14.87 -16.71 30.11
C SER A 213 15.21 -15.30 30.58
N VAL A 214 16.02 -15.21 31.63
CA VAL A 214 16.59 -13.94 32.13
C VAL A 214 18.10 -14.09 32.13
N GLU A 215 18.77 -13.25 31.36
CA GLU A 215 20.22 -13.11 31.36
C GLU A 215 20.58 -11.75 31.96
N GLN A 216 21.31 -11.77 33.06
CA GLN A 216 21.99 -10.57 33.56
C GLN A 216 23.43 -10.62 33.07
N SER A 217 23.82 -9.69 32.22
CA SER A 217 25.17 -9.61 31.68
C SER A 217 25.64 -8.17 31.54
N SER A 218 26.95 -8.01 31.56
CA SER A 218 27.67 -6.79 31.15
C SER A 218 28.12 -6.90 29.67
N ARG A 219 27.52 -7.81 28.91
CA ARG A 219 27.88 -8.12 27.53
C ARG A 219 27.21 -7.18 26.52
N ALA A 220 27.71 -7.26 25.28
CA ALA A 220 27.21 -6.52 24.13
C ALA A 220 25.69 -6.57 23.99
N ILE A 221 25.11 -5.46 23.52
CA ILE A 221 23.68 -5.37 23.21
C ILE A 221 23.34 -6.42 22.14
N PRO A 222 22.32 -7.28 22.32
CA PRO A 222 21.84 -8.17 21.26
C PRO A 222 21.56 -7.38 19.98
N ASP A 223 21.83 -7.95 18.81
CA ASP A 223 21.66 -7.27 17.52
C ASP A 223 22.28 -5.87 17.46
N THR A 224 23.51 -5.73 17.98
CA THR A 224 24.26 -4.47 17.92
C THR A 224 24.29 -3.94 16.47
N MET A 225 23.86 -2.70 16.27
CA MET A 225 23.80 -2.03 14.96
C MET A 225 25.14 -1.43 14.58
N TYR A 226 25.85 -0.86 15.56
CA TYR A 226 27.16 -0.23 15.35
C TYR A 226 28.13 -0.67 16.44
N TYR A 227 29.35 -1.01 16.04
CA TYR A 227 30.46 -1.16 16.98
C TYR A 227 31.15 0.17 17.16
N LEU A 228 31.49 0.48 18.40
CA LEU A 228 32.35 1.60 18.77
C LEU A 228 33.58 1.03 19.46
N ALA A 229 34.72 1.67 19.25
CA ALA A 229 35.97 1.35 19.91
C ALA A 229 36.59 2.60 20.51
N VAL A 230 37.14 2.44 21.71
CA VAL A 230 38.19 3.30 22.23
C VAL A 230 39.46 2.47 22.19
N ALA A 231 40.51 2.96 21.52
CA ALA A 231 41.71 2.18 21.25
C ALA A 231 42.97 3.01 21.45
N ALA A 232 44.03 2.40 21.96
CA ALA A 232 45.30 3.04 22.27
C ALA A 232 46.48 2.10 22.01
N ALA A 233 47.68 2.68 21.89
CA ALA A 233 48.91 1.90 21.71
C ALA A 233 49.33 1.17 22.99
N HIS A 234 48.97 1.72 24.17
CA HIS A 234 49.38 1.25 25.48
C HIS A 234 48.24 1.39 26.51
N GLU A 235 48.21 0.52 27.51
CA GLU A 235 47.14 0.43 28.52
C GLU A 235 46.94 1.73 29.31
N ASN A 236 48.04 2.40 29.68
CA ASN A 236 48.00 3.67 30.41
C ASN A 236 47.42 4.83 29.59
N CYS A 237 47.29 4.67 28.28
CA CYS A 237 46.74 5.68 27.37
C CYS A 237 45.26 5.43 27.06
N LEU A 238 44.68 4.31 27.53
CA LEU A 238 43.31 3.95 27.22
C LEU A 238 42.35 4.55 28.27
N PRO A 239 41.58 5.60 27.92
CA PRO A 239 40.67 6.20 28.88
C PRO A 239 39.48 5.29 29.17
N THR A 240 38.91 5.43 30.36
CA THR A 240 37.69 4.70 30.76
C THR A 240 36.48 5.59 30.51
N LEU A 241 35.50 5.04 29.78
CA LEU A 241 34.21 5.68 29.55
C LEU A 241 33.10 4.68 29.82
N GLU A 242 32.08 5.11 30.57
CA GLU A 242 30.92 4.27 30.88
C GLU A 242 29.97 4.17 29.68
N GLY A 243 29.08 3.18 29.74
CA GLY A 243 27.95 3.10 28.83
C GLY A 243 27.02 4.32 28.99
N SER A 244 26.25 4.61 27.96
CA SER A 244 25.38 5.78 27.91
C SER A 244 24.05 5.47 27.23
N PHE A 245 23.02 6.23 27.60
CA PHE A 245 21.72 6.23 26.97
C PHE A 245 21.36 7.66 26.55
N LEU A 246 21.01 7.85 25.29
CA LEU A 246 20.49 9.12 24.79
C LEU A 246 18.97 9.04 24.65
N VAL A 247 18.29 9.85 25.46
CA VAL A 247 16.87 10.14 25.35
C VAL A 247 16.73 11.60 24.92
N SER A 248 16.17 11.83 23.74
CA SER A 248 15.95 13.19 23.23
C SER A 248 14.55 13.67 23.61
N ALA A 249 14.46 14.81 24.31
CA ALA A 249 13.19 15.45 24.59
C ALA A 249 12.46 15.92 23.31
N SER A 250 13.20 16.12 22.23
CA SER A 250 12.66 16.60 20.94
C SER A 250 12.25 15.49 19.99
N TYR A 251 12.65 14.25 20.26
CA TYR A 251 12.37 13.10 19.41
C TYR A 251 12.37 11.83 20.27
N ASP A 252 11.16 11.45 20.69
CA ASP A 252 10.91 10.22 21.44
C ASP A 252 10.37 9.16 20.47
N VAL A 253 11.22 8.16 20.20
CA VAL A 253 10.93 7.08 19.25
C VAL A 253 9.71 6.28 19.69
N TYR A 254 9.54 6.08 21.01
CA TYR A 254 8.42 5.31 21.53
C TYR A 254 7.08 6.02 21.27
N TRP A 255 7.00 7.32 21.54
CA TRP A 255 5.77 8.08 21.25
C TRP A 255 5.46 8.15 19.76
N LYS A 256 6.48 8.37 18.92
CA LYS A 256 6.30 8.38 17.46
C LYS A 256 5.71 7.06 16.94
N ILE A 257 6.34 5.92 17.27
CA ILE A 257 5.87 4.60 16.83
C ILE A 257 4.47 4.31 17.38
N ARG A 258 4.21 4.68 18.64
CA ARG A 258 2.89 4.49 19.25
C ARG A 258 1.81 5.31 18.55
N ASP A 259 2.07 6.58 18.25
CA ASP A 259 1.12 7.48 17.59
C ASP A 259 0.85 7.06 16.14
N GLU A 260 1.89 6.64 15.42
CA GLU A 260 1.76 6.04 14.08
C GLU A 260 0.93 4.76 14.13
N ALA A 261 1.21 3.85 15.08
CA ALA A 261 0.45 2.61 15.24
C ALA A 261 -1.02 2.87 15.60
N MET A 262 -1.31 3.86 16.44
CA MET A 262 -2.68 4.27 16.76
C MET A 262 -3.40 4.85 15.54
N SER A 263 -2.70 5.68 14.76
CA SER A 263 -3.24 6.29 13.53
C SER A 263 -3.55 5.22 12.47
N LEU A 264 -2.64 4.27 12.26
CA LEU A 264 -2.84 3.14 11.35
C LEU A 264 -4.01 2.26 11.79
N ARG A 265 -4.14 1.95 13.08
CA ARG A 265 -5.29 1.19 13.60
C ARG A 265 -6.61 1.92 13.37
N ALA A 266 -6.64 3.24 13.52
CA ALA A 266 -7.83 4.04 13.24
C ALA A 266 -8.18 4.03 11.74
N GLU A 267 -7.19 4.12 10.85
CA GLU A 267 -7.39 4.00 9.40
C GLU A 267 -7.92 2.63 9.01
N ILE A 268 -7.31 1.54 9.52
CA ILE A 268 -7.79 0.17 9.29
C ILE A 268 -9.23 0.01 9.76
N GLY A 269 -9.58 0.60 10.91
CA GLY A 269 -10.96 0.61 11.41
C GLY A 269 -11.94 1.30 10.44
N ARG A 270 -11.57 2.47 9.90
CA ARG A 270 -12.38 3.19 8.92
C ARG A 270 -12.56 2.41 7.62
N GLN A 271 -11.47 1.87 7.08
CA GLN A 271 -11.51 1.07 5.85
C GLN A 271 -12.31 -0.22 6.02
N SER A 272 -12.21 -0.87 7.19
CA SER A 272 -13.00 -2.05 7.50
C SER A 272 -14.49 -1.74 7.52
N GLU A 273 -14.89 -0.60 8.08
CA GLU A 273 -16.31 -0.21 8.14
C GLU A 273 -16.85 0.19 6.75
N GLU A 274 -16.05 0.90 5.96
CA GLU A 274 -16.38 1.20 4.56
C GLU A 274 -16.54 -0.07 3.71
N ALA A 275 -15.63 -1.05 3.88
CA ALA A 275 -15.71 -2.33 3.20
C ALA A 275 -16.99 -3.10 3.56
N LYS A 276 -17.40 -3.09 4.84
CA LYS A 276 -18.69 -3.69 5.26
C LYS A 276 -19.88 -2.99 4.60
N ARG A 277 -19.87 -1.65 4.57
CA ARG A 277 -20.94 -0.86 3.94
C ARG A 277 -21.06 -1.16 2.45
N LEU A 278 -19.93 -1.16 1.72
CA LEU A 278 -19.90 -1.47 0.29
C LEU A 278 -20.34 -2.92 0.02
N SER A 279 -19.96 -3.86 0.89
CA SER A 279 -20.44 -5.25 0.79
C SER A 279 -21.96 -5.33 0.95
N ALA A 280 -22.53 -4.65 1.94
CA ALA A 280 -23.98 -4.64 2.14
C ALA A 280 -24.74 -3.97 0.98
N GLU A 281 -24.17 -2.90 0.41
CA GLU A 281 -24.73 -2.24 -0.77
C GLU A 281 -24.67 -3.13 -2.01
N LYS A 282 -23.55 -3.84 -2.22
CA LYS A 282 -23.40 -4.84 -3.28
C LYS A 282 -24.45 -5.94 -3.16
N ASP A 283 -24.65 -6.51 -1.97
CA ASP A 283 -25.64 -7.57 -1.74
C ASP A 283 -27.07 -7.06 -2.02
N ARG A 284 -27.38 -5.85 -1.59
CA ARG A 284 -28.67 -5.19 -1.89
C ARG A 284 -28.89 -5.03 -3.40
N LEU A 285 -27.89 -4.51 -4.12
CA LEU A 285 -27.96 -4.32 -5.57
C LEU A 285 -28.06 -5.64 -6.32
N ALA A 286 -27.42 -6.71 -5.83
CA ALA A 286 -27.55 -8.05 -6.39
C ALA A 286 -29.01 -8.54 -6.29
N THR A 287 -29.64 -8.41 -5.12
CA THR A 287 -31.06 -8.75 -4.93
C THR A 287 -31.98 -7.92 -5.82
N GLU A 288 -31.73 -6.61 -5.94
CA GLU A 288 -32.52 -5.73 -6.82
C GLU A 288 -32.39 -6.13 -8.30
N THR A 289 -31.18 -6.51 -8.72
CA THR A 289 -30.90 -6.97 -10.09
C THR A 289 -31.63 -8.27 -10.39
N GLU A 290 -31.69 -9.21 -9.44
CA GLU A 290 -32.45 -10.46 -9.57
C GLU A 290 -33.95 -10.19 -9.74
N LEU A 291 -34.53 -9.30 -8.93
CA LEU A 291 -35.94 -8.92 -9.02
C LEU A 291 -36.27 -8.24 -10.35
N LEU A 292 -35.44 -7.29 -10.79
CA LEU A 292 -35.62 -6.62 -12.09
C LEU A 292 -35.47 -7.59 -13.26
N THR A 293 -34.58 -8.58 -13.14
CA THR A 293 -34.42 -9.62 -14.15
C THR A 293 -35.68 -10.48 -14.25
N ALA A 294 -36.24 -10.90 -13.11
CA ALA A 294 -37.47 -11.68 -13.08
C ALA A 294 -38.67 -10.89 -13.65
N GLU A 295 -38.80 -9.61 -13.32
CA GLU A 295 -39.87 -8.76 -13.87
C GLU A 295 -39.69 -8.51 -15.37
N LYS A 296 -38.46 -8.30 -15.84
CA LYS A 296 -38.15 -8.18 -17.27
C LYS A 296 -38.55 -9.45 -18.03
N ASP A 297 -38.25 -10.63 -17.48
CA ASP A 297 -38.59 -11.91 -18.11
C ASP A 297 -40.12 -12.12 -18.16
N ARG A 298 -40.83 -11.77 -17.08
CA ARG A 298 -42.30 -11.76 -17.06
C ARG A 298 -42.92 -10.85 -18.12
N LEU A 299 -42.44 -9.60 -18.21
CA LEU A 299 -42.92 -8.64 -19.22
C LEU A 299 -42.62 -9.11 -20.65
N ALA A 300 -41.50 -9.81 -20.85
CA ALA A 300 -41.16 -10.40 -22.14
C ALA A 300 -42.14 -11.52 -22.52
N GLU A 301 -42.53 -12.38 -21.58
CA GLU A 301 -43.56 -13.40 -21.79
C GLU A 301 -44.93 -12.77 -22.12
N GLU A 302 -45.35 -11.75 -21.36
CA GLU A 302 -46.60 -11.03 -21.62
C GLU A 302 -46.59 -10.36 -23.00
N ALA A 303 -45.49 -9.71 -23.38
CA ALA A 303 -45.34 -9.10 -24.69
C ALA A 303 -45.42 -10.14 -25.82
N ASN A 304 -44.86 -11.34 -25.62
CA ASN A 304 -44.97 -12.44 -26.59
C ASN A 304 -46.40 -12.95 -26.70
N HIS A 305 -47.12 -13.09 -25.58
CA HIS A 305 -48.54 -13.46 -25.58
C HIS A 305 -49.40 -12.44 -26.33
N LEU A 306 -49.20 -11.14 -26.06
CA LEU A 306 -49.94 -10.07 -26.74
C LEU A 306 -49.63 -10.01 -28.24
N ARG A 307 -48.37 -10.24 -28.64
CA ARG A 307 -47.99 -10.35 -30.06
C ARG A 307 -48.72 -11.52 -30.73
N ALA A 308 -48.75 -12.70 -30.10
CA ALA A 308 -49.46 -13.85 -30.63
C ALA A 308 -50.97 -13.60 -30.76
N ALA A 309 -51.60 -12.95 -29.77
CA ALA A 309 -53.00 -12.57 -29.82
C ALA A 309 -53.29 -11.57 -30.94
N ARG A 310 -52.42 -10.56 -31.11
CA ARG A 310 -52.50 -9.60 -32.22
C ARG A 310 -52.40 -10.31 -33.57
N ASP A 311 -51.45 -11.23 -33.72
CA ASP A 311 -51.22 -11.94 -34.98
C ASP A 311 -52.39 -12.86 -35.33
N ALA A 312 -53.00 -13.51 -34.32
CA ALA A 312 -54.22 -14.30 -34.49
C ALA A 312 -55.40 -13.42 -34.94
N LEU A 313 -55.62 -12.27 -34.29
CA LEU A 313 -56.67 -11.34 -34.69
C LEU A 313 -56.42 -10.78 -36.10
N ALA A 314 -55.16 -10.48 -36.44
CA ALA A 314 -54.78 -10.03 -37.77
C ALA A 314 -55.02 -11.09 -38.85
N ALA A 315 -54.89 -12.38 -38.53
CA ALA A 315 -55.18 -13.48 -39.44
C ALA A 315 -56.68 -13.63 -39.75
N ASP A 316 -57.56 -13.18 -38.85
CA ASP A 316 -59.01 -13.19 -39.06
C ASP A 316 -59.50 -12.01 -39.94
N ILE A 317 -58.71 -10.93 -40.05
CA ILE A 317 -59.08 -9.71 -40.79
C ILE A 317 -59.42 -10.01 -42.26
N PRO A 318 -58.59 -10.73 -43.06
CA PRO A 318 -58.91 -10.98 -44.47
C PRO A 318 -60.22 -11.73 -44.66
N ALA A 319 -60.54 -12.70 -43.80
CA ALA A 319 -61.79 -13.45 -43.87
C ALA A 319 -63.01 -12.56 -43.56
N LEU A 320 -62.87 -11.64 -42.61
CA LEU A 320 -63.89 -10.63 -42.29
C LEU A 320 -64.06 -9.62 -43.42
N GLU A 321 -62.97 -9.15 -44.02
CA GLU A 321 -62.99 -8.25 -45.18
C GLU A 321 -63.66 -8.90 -46.39
N ASP A 322 -63.35 -10.17 -46.67
CA ASP A 322 -64.00 -10.94 -47.74
C ASP A 322 -65.49 -11.16 -47.48
N MET A 323 -65.87 -11.48 -46.24
CA MET A 323 -67.29 -11.57 -45.86
C MET A 323 -68.02 -10.25 -46.05
N LEU A 324 -67.39 -9.13 -45.66
CA LEU A 324 -67.97 -7.79 -45.81
C LEU A 324 -68.11 -7.41 -47.29
N ARG A 325 -67.12 -7.75 -48.12
CA ARG A 325 -67.17 -7.57 -49.58
C ARG A 325 -68.33 -8.37 -50.19
N LEU A 326 -68.47 -9.65 -49.83
CA LEU A 326 -69.54 -10.51 -50.34
C LEU A 326 -70.93 -9.99 -49.95
N ALA A 327 -71.09 -9.53 -48.71
CA ALA A 327 -72.33 -8.90 -48.24
C ALA A 327 -72.62 -7.59 -49.00
N GLY A 328 -71.60 -6.77 -49.25
CA GLY A 328 -71.72 -5.55 -50.07
C GLY A 328 -72.12 -5.84 -51.52
N GLU A 329 -71.53 -6.87 -52.14
CA GLU A 329 -71.89 -7.32 -53.50
C GLU A 329 -73.34 -7.84 -53.56
N TYR A 330 -73.80 -8.55 -52.53
CA TYR A 330 -75.19 -9.01 -52.43
C TYR A 330 -76.17 -7.84 -52.33
N LEU A 331 -75.88 -6.85 -51.47
CA LEU A 331 -76.73 -5.68 -51.28
C LEU A 331 -76.73 -4.74 -52.50
N ALA A 332 -75.61 -4.59 -53.20
CA ALA A 332 -75.50 -3.72 -54.37
C ALA A 332 -76.18 -4.31 -55.62
N ASN A 333 -76.26 -5.64 -55.73
CA ASN A 333 -76.87 -6.33 -56.88
C ASN A 333 -78.38 -6.61 -56.73
N GLY A 334 -79.01 -6.12 -55.66
CA GLY A 334 -80.46 -6.04 -55.51
C GLY A 334 -81.09 -7.26 -54.84
N ALA A 335 -81.59 -7.06 -53.62
CA ALA A 335 -82.42 -8.00 -52.85
C ALA A 335 -83.86 -8.11 -53.39
N GLY A 336 -84.02 -8.27 -54.71
CA GLY A 336 -85.32 -8.33 -55.39
C GLY A 336 -85.45 -9.60 -56.23
N GLU A 337 -86.41 -10.45 -55.82
CA GLU A 337 -86.96 -11.63 -56.51
C GLU A 337 -86.08 -12.91 -56.55
N GLU A 338 -86.46 -13.88 -55.70
CA GLU A 338 -86.21 -15.34 -55.80
C GLU A 338 -84.83 -15.78 -56.32
N ARG A 339 -83.76 -15.35 -55.66
CA ARG A 339 -82.45 -15.99 -55.80
C ARG A 339 -81.88 -16.39 -54.45
N GLU A 340 -81.71 -17.70 -54.27
CA GLU A 340 -80.99 -18.27 -53.13
C GLU A 340 -79.61 -17.59 -53.01
N PRO A 341 -79.30 -16.97 -51.86
CA PRO A 341 -78.13 -16.10 -51.72
C PRO A 341 -76.80 -16.84 -51.92
N SER A 342 -76.73 -18.14 -51.64
CA SER A 342 -75.68 -19.06 -52.09
C SER A 342 -76.08 -20.51 -51.78
N PRO A 343 -75.39 -21.53 -52.31
CA PRO A 343 -75.59 -22.93 -51.90
C PRO A 343 -75.30 -23.21 -50.42
N LEU A 344 -74.65 -22.25 -49.74
CA LEU A 344 -74.26 -22.35 -48.33
C LEU A 344 -75.26 -21.63 -47.40
N PHE A 345 -76.35 -21.05 -47.92
CA PHE A 345 -77.38 -20.40 -47.13
C PHE A 345 -78.78 -20.53 -47.75
N ASP A 346 -79.67 -21.24 -47.06
CA ASP A 346 -81.05 -21.50 -47.47
C ASP A 346 -81.96 -20.53 -46.70
N SER A 347 -82.41 -19.48 -47.39
CA SER A 347 -83.19 -18.40 -46.77
C SER A 347 -84.53 -18.89 -46.23
N ASP A 348 -85.17 -19.83 -46.92
CA ASP A 348 -86.47 -20.37 -46.52
C ASP A 348 -86.33 -21.26 -45.28
N TYR A 349 -85.32 -22.13 -45.26
CA TYR A 349 -85.00 -22.91 -44.06
C TYR A 349 -84.63 -22.02 -42.89
N TYR A 350 -83.83 -20.98 -43.14
CA TYR A 350 -83.36 -20.10 -42.08
C TYR A 350 -84.50 -19.33 -41.43
N LEU A 351 -85.41 -18.73 -42.22
CA LEU A 351 -86.60 -18.07 -41.70
C LEU A 351 -87.56 -19.04 -41.03
N ALA A 352 -87.75 -20.24 -41.57
CA ALA A 352 -88.62 -21.25 -40.97
C ALA A 352 -88.08 -21.76 -39.63
N SER A 353 -86.76 -21.89 -39.50
CA SER A 353 -86.11 -22.39 -38.28
C SER A 353 -85.92 -21.29 -37.23
N ASN A 354 -86.04 -20.02 -37.63
CA ASN A 354 -85.81 -18.85 -36.80
C ASN A 354 -86.96 -17.84 -36.95
N PRO A 355 -88.14 -18.13 -36.34
CA PRO A 355 -89.34 -17.29 -36.51
C PRO A 355 -89.15 -15.86 -35.98
N ASP A 356 -88.28 -15.68 -34.99
CA ASP A 356 -87.88 -14.39 -34.44
C ASP A 356 -87.23 -13.49 -35.50
N VAL A 357 -86.47 -14.08 -36.43
CA VAL A 357 -85.85 -13.37 -37.55
C VAL A 357 -86.91 -13.00 -38.59
N ALA A 358 -87.83 -13.92 -38.88
CA ALA A 358 -88.93 -13.67 -39.81
C ALA A 358 -89.84 -12.52 -39.33
N GLU A 359 -90.15 -12.46 -38.03
CA GLU A 359 -90.94 -11.39 -37.44
C GLU A 359 -90.22 -10.04 -37.40
N SER A 360 -88.88 -10.05 -37.30
CA SER A 360 -88.09 -8.81 -37.29
C SER A 360 -88.09 -8.08 -38.64
N GLY A 361 -88.41 -8.77 -39.73
CA GLY A 361 -88.33 -8.25 -41.10
C GLY A 361 -86.90 -8.00 -41.59
N MET A 362 -85.88 -8.40 -40.82
CA MET A 362 -84.47 -8.33 -41.23
C MET A 362 -84.18 -9.35 -42.33
N ASP A 363 -83.32 -8.99 -43.29
CA ASP A 363 -82.89 -9.92 -44.33
C ASP A 363 -82.24 -11.17 -43.70
N PRO A 364 -82.63 -12.40 -44.10
CA PRO A 364 -82.24 -13.63 -43.41
C PRO A 364 -80.72 -13.86 -43.44
N LEU A 365 -80.08 -13.53 -44.58
CA LEU A 365 -78.64 -13.67 -44.75
C LEU A 365 -77.90 -12.64 -43.89
N VAL A 366 -78.38 -11.39 -43.88
CA VAL A 366 -77.82 -10.32 -43.04
C VAL A 366 -77.94 -10.69 -41.56
N HIS A 367 -79.09 -11.21 -41.11
CA HIS A 367 -79.26 -11.66 -39.73
C HIS A 367 -78.30 -12.79 -39.38
N TYR A 368 -78.17 -13.79 -40.26
CA TYR A 368 -77.26 -14.90 -40.03
C TYR A 368 -75.80 -14.46 -39.89
N LEU A 369 -75.35 -13.56 -40.77
CA LEU A 369 -73.99 -13.03 -40.75
C LEU A 369 -73.71 -12.19 -39.51
N LEU A 370 -74.66 -11.37 -39.06
CA LEU A 370 -74.47 -10.48 -37.91
C LEU A 370 -74.64 -11.18 -36.55
N PHE A 371 -75.61 -12.10 -36.43
CA PHE A 371 -76.00 -12.70 -35.15
C PHE A 371 -76.01 -14.24 -35.23
N GLY A 372 -76.66 -14.78 -36.26
CA GLY A 372 -76.99 -16.20 -36.31
C GLY A 372 -75.82 -17.16 -36.23
N ARG A 373 -74.68 -16.85 -36.87
CA ARG A 373 -73.48 -17.69 -36.82
C ARG A 373 -72.88 -17.77 -35.42
N LYS A 374 -72.82 -16.64 -34.70
CA LYS A 374 -72.32 -16.58 -33.31
C LYS A 374 -73.26 -17.27 -32.34
N GLU A 375 -74.56 -17.22 -32.62
CA GLU A 375 -75.61 -17.94 -31.88
C GLU A 375 -75.68 -19.44 -32.20
N GLY A 376 -74.84 -19.94 -33.13
CA GLY A 376 -74.81 -21.34 -33.52
C GLY A 376 -76.00 -21.79 -34.37
N ARG A 377 -76.78 -20.85 -34.94
CA ARG A 377 -77.89 -21.15 -35.85
C ARG A 377 -77.33 -21.76 -37.14
N LEU A 378 -78.05 -22.70 -37.74
CA LEU A 378 -77.59 -23.37 -38.95
C LEU A 378 -78.06 -22.58 -40.19
N PRO A 379 -77.17 -22.25 -41.13
CA PRO A 379 -77.52 -21.47 -42.33
C PRO A 379 -78.29 -22.28 -43.38
N THR A 380 -78.20 -23.61 -43.32
CA THR A 380 -78.81 -24.55 -44.25
C THR A 380 -79.28 -25.78 -43.50
N ARG A 381 -80.15 -26.58 -44.13
CA ARG A 381 -80.58 -27.87 -43.59
C ARG A 381 -79.38 -28.80 -43.38
N PRO A 382 -79.20 -29.39 -42.19
CA PRO A 382 -78.16 -30.38 -41.97
C PRO A 382 -78.42 -31.60 -42.88
N ALA A 383 -77.43 -31.99 -43.67
CA ALA A 383 -77.52 -33.21 -44.47
C ALA A 383 -77.72 -34.41 -43.53
N CYS A 384 -78.74 -35.26 -43.79
CA CYS A 384 -78.95 -36.49 -43.04
C CYS A 384 -77.70 -37.37 -43.09
N VAL A 385 -77.03 -37.54 -41.95
CA VAL A 385 -75.94 -38.50 -41.79
C VAL A 385 -76.55 -39.80 -41.28
N GLU A 386 -76.52 -40.85 -42.11
CA GLU A 386 -76.77 -42.22 -41.65
C GLU A 386 -75.71 -42.61 -40.63
N THR A 387 -76.15 -42.94 -39.42
CA THR A 387 -75.30 -43.42 -38.33
C THR A 387 -74.71 -44.78 -38.67
N ASN A 388 -73.38 -44.93 -38.57
CA ASN A 388 -72.78 -46.23 -38.32
C ASN A 388 -71.91 -46.18 -37.06
N GLN A 389 -72.30 -46.96 -36.06
CA GLN A 389 -71.64 -47.12 -34.78
C GLN A 389 -70.34 -47.92 -34.94
N GLY A 390 -69.27 -47.53 -34.23
CA GLY A 390 -68.07 -48.37 -34.22
C GLY A 390 -66.85 -47.82 -33.49
N GLN A 391 -66.81 -48.06 -32.17
CA GLN A 391 -65.61 -48.42 -31.40
C GLN A 391 -64.55 -47.37 -31.00
N THR A 392 -64.67 -46.99 -29.72
CA THR A 392 -63.67 -47.08 -28.64
C THR A 392 -62.34 -46.31 -28.69
N ARG A 393 -62.26 -45.36 -27.75
CA ARG A 393 -61.06 -44.79 -27.10
C ARG A 393 -59.92 -45.80 -26.88
N LYS A 394 -58.68 -45.33 -27.03
CA LYS A 394 -57.61 -45.57 -26.04
C LYS A 394 -56.76 -44.31 -25.81
N MET A 395 -56.72 -43.91 -24.54
CA MET A 395 -55.63 -43.16 -23.92
C MET A 395 -54.41 -44.07 -23.73
N HIS A 396 -53.20 -43.53 -23.86
CA HIS A 396 -51.95 -43.95 -23.19
C HIS A 396 -51.18 -42.65 -22.93
N GLU A 397 -51.04 -42.20 -21.67
CA GLU A 397 -49.94 -42.53 -20.74
C GLU A 397 -48.55 -42.25 -21.33
N ASN A 398 -47.87 -41.19 -20.88
CA ASN A 398 -47.04 -41.09 -19.66
C ASN A 398 -45.62 -41.62 -19.91
N SER A 399 -44.59 -40.80 -19.69
CA SER A 399 -43.22 -41.20 -19.30
C SER A 399 -42.29 -39.98 -19.22
N GLY A 400 -41.65 -39.80 -18.06
CA GLY A 400 -40.56 -38.85 -17.86
C GLY A 400 -40.17 -38.73 -16.39
N LYS A 401 -39.72 -39.85 -15.82
CA LYS A 401 -38.85 -39.84 -14.63
C LYS A 401 -37.47 -39.35 -15.02
#